data_AF-A0A1G5STI5-F1
#
_entry.id   AF-A0A1G5STI5-F1
#
_cell.length_a   1.000
_cell.length_b   1.000
_cell.length_c   1.000
_cell.angle_alpha   90.00
_cell.angle_beta   90.00
_cell.angle_gamma   90.00
#
_symmetry.space_group_name_H-M   'P 1'
#
loop_
_entity.id
_entity.type
_entity.pdbx_description
1 polymer ?
#
loop_
_entity_poly.entity_id
_entity_poly.type
_entity_poly.pdbx_seq_one_letter_code
_entity_poly.pdbx_strand_id
1 'polypeptide(L)' 'MNVERPIYERPNTDAEAAADARARADIAAGRVIDHAEVMAWLSKWGTPQEVPAPLEWFK' A
#
# COMPACT_ATOMS: atom_id res chain seq x y z
N MET A 1 -8.39 -25.61 -27.75
CA MET A 1 -8.08 -25.41 -26.32
C MET A 1 -8.63 -24.04 -25.93
N ASN A 2 -9.54 -23.97 -24.97
CA ASN A 2 -9.96 -22.69 -24.39
C ASN A 2 -9.00 -22.40 -23.23
N VAL A 3 -8.21 -21.33 -23.32
CA VAL A 3 -7.25 -20.97 -22.27
C VAL A 3 -8.06 -20.29 -21.16
N GLU A 4 -8.08 -20.86 -19.96
CA GLU A 4 -8.72 -20.20 -18.81
C GLU A 4 -8.04 -18.86 -18.54
N ARG A 5 -8.87 -17.83 -18.27
CA ARG A 5 -8.37 -16.50 -17.95
C ARG A 5 -7.81 -16.52 -16.52
N PRO A 6 -6.60 -15.99 -16.28
CA PRO A 6 -6.07 -15.90 -14.92
C PRO A 6 -6.97 -14.98 -14.09
N ILE A 7 -7.17 -15.35 -12.81
CA ILE A 7 -7.93 -14.55 -11.83
C ILE A 7 -7.19 -13.26 -11.41
N TYR A 8 -5.90 -13.16 -11.75
CA TYR A 8 -5.06 -11.99 -11.51
C TYR A 8 -4.45 -11.49 -12.81
N GLU A 9 -4.23 -10.18 -12.87
CA GLU A 9 -3.42 -9.57 -13.92
C GLU A 9 -1.96 -9.97 -13.78
N ARG A 10 -1.22 -9.99 -14.89
CA ARG A 10 0.22 -10.21 -14.81
C ARG A 10 0.88 -8.99 -14.15
N PRO A 11 1.86 -9.20 -13.26
CA PRO A 11 2.63 -8.09 -12.71
C PRO A 11 3.21 -7.20 -13.81
N ASN A 12 3.05 -5.90 -13.65
CA ASN A 12 3.70 -4.92 -14.50
C ASN A 12 4.99 -4.48 -13.81
N THR A 13 6.10 -5.13 -14.18
CA THR A 13 7.42 -4.93 -13.56
C THR A 13 7.88 -3.48 -13.61
N ASP A 14 7.56 -2.76 -14.68
CA ASP A 14 7.97 -1.37 -14.85
C ASP A 14 7.18 -0.45 -13.92
N ALA A 15 5.88 -0.73 -13.75
CA ALA A 15 5.04 0.00 -12.81
C ALA A 15 5.46 -0.26 -11.35
N GLU A 16 5.83 -1.50 -11.01
CA GLU A 16 6.36 -1.86 -9.69
C GLU A 16 7.69 -1.15 -9.42
N ALA A 17 8.65 -1.20 -10.35
CA ALA A 17 9.93 -0.51 -10.20
C ALA A 17 9.76 1.02 -10.03
N ALA A 18 8.82 1.62 -10.75
CA ALA A 18 8.49 3.03 -10.60
C ALA A 18 7.82 3.34 -9.24
N ALA A 19 7.00 2.43 -8.70
CA ALA A 19 6.42 2.56 -7.37
C ALA A 19 7.50 2.51 -6.28
N ASP A 20 8.42 1.55 -6.38
CA ASP A 20 9.56 1.41 -5.47
C ASP A 20 10.47 2.64 -5.46
N ALA A 21 10.77 3.18 -6.65
CA ALA A 21 11.60 4.38 -6.77
C ALA A 21 10.96 5.60 -6.09
N ARG A 22 9.64 5.76 -6.24
CA ARG A 22 8.86 6.82 -5.54
C ARG A 22 8.91 6.63 -4.03
N ALA A 23 8.65 5.41 -3.54
CA ALA A 23 8.69 5.11 -2.11
C ALA A 23 10.07 5.41 -1.49
N ARG A 24 11.16 5.05 -2.18
CA ARG A 24 12.53 5.39 -1.72
C ARG A 24 12.76 6.90 -1.66
N ALA A 25 12.23 7.66 -2.63
CA ALA A 25 12.33 9.12 -2.61
C ALA A 25 11.52 9.76 -1.46
N ASP A 26 10.35 9.19 -1.13
CA ASP A 26 9.53 9.64 0.01
C ASP A 26 10.24 9.40 1.34
N ILE A 27 10.86 8.22 1.52
CA ILE A 27 11.70 7.90 2.69
C ILE A 27 12.85 8.91 2.80
N ALA A 28 13.57 9.18 1.71
CA ALA A 28 14.68 10.13 1.73
C ALA A 28 14.23 11.57 2.03
N ALA A 29 13.02 11.94 1.65
CA ALA A 29 12.41 13.24 1.94
C ALA A 29 11.72 13.32 3.31
N GLY A 30 11.68 12.23 4.08
CA GLY A 30 10.99 12.16 5.37
C GLY A 30 9.46 12.18 5.26
N ARG A 31 8.89 11.93 4.08
CA ARG A 31 7.45 11.76 3.87
C ARG A 31 7.04 10.35 4.30
N VAL A 32 7.02 10.12 5.61
CA VAL A 32 6.70 8.83 6.22
C VAL A 32 5.65 9.01 7.32
N ILE A 33 4.91 7.94 7.60
CA ILE A 33 3.99 7.86 8.74
C ILE A 33 4.72 7.15 9.88
N ASP A 34 4.51 7.60 11.12
CA ASP A 34 5.12 6.98 12.29
C ASP A 34 4.64 5.52 12.45
N HIS A 35 5.56 4.63 12.81
CA HIS A 35 5.27 3.21 12.96
C HIS A 35 4.17 2.94 13.99
N ALA A 36 4.17 3.64 15.12
CA ALA A 36 3.16 3.44 16.17
C ALA A 36 1.77 3.85 15.68
N GLU A 37 1.69 4.90 14.85
CA GLU A 37 0.44 5.34 14.23
C GLU A 37 -0.11 4.28 13.26
N VAL A 38 0.76 3.73 12.39
CA VAL A 38 0.39 2.62 11.49
C VAL A 38 -0.08 1.40 12.28
N MET A 39 0.62 1.02 13.35
CA MET A 39 0.25 -0.14 14.17
C MET A 39 -1.08 0.05 14.89
N ALA A 40 -1.36 1.26 15.39
CA ALA A 40 -2.64 1.57 16.04
C ALA A 40 -3.83 1.52 15.07
N TRP A 41 -3.59 1.78 13.78
CA TRP A 41 -4.59 1.59 12.73
C TRP A 41 -4.75 0.10 12.37
N LEU A 42 -3.64 -0.61 12.12
CA LEU A 42 -3.66 -2.04 11.78
C LEU A 42 -4.30 -2.90 12.88
N SER A 43 -4.17 -2.53 14.15
CA SER A 43 -4.78 -3.27 15.26
C SER A 43 -6.32 -3.26 15.23
N LYS A 44 -6.93 -2.37 14.46
CA LYS A 44 -8.40 -2.28 14.31
C LYS A 44 -8.93 -3.14 13.16
N TRP A 45 -8.07 -3.59 12.25
CA TRP A 45 -8.48 -4.40 11.10
C TRP A 45 -9.12 -5.72 11.54
N GLY A 46 -10.25 -6.08 10.93
CA GLY A 46 -11.01 -7.28 11.29
C GLY A 46 -11.76 -7.17 12.62
N THR A 47 -11.84 -5.97 13.22
CA THR A 47 -12.60 -5.70 14.45
C THR A 47 -13.80 -4.78 14.16
N PRO A 48 -14.80 -4.67 15.04
CA PRO A 48 -15.87 -3.69 14.91
C PRO A 48 -15.38 -2.22 14.91
N GLN A 49 -14.13 -1.97 15.30
CA GLN A 49 -13.51 -0.65 15.33
C GLN A 49 -12.72 -0.34 14.05
N GLU A 50 -12.76 -1.21 13.04
CA GLU A 50 -12.08 -1.00 11.77
C GLU A 50 -12.51 0.33 11.12
N VAL A 51 -11.53 1.10 10.68
CA VAL A 51 -11.72 2.37 9.99
C VAL A 51 -10.76 2.45 8.80
N PRO A 52 -11.12 3.22 7.74
CA PRO A 52 -10.19 3.52 6.67
C PRO A 52 -8.88 4.11 7.19
N ALA A 53 -7.81 3.96 6.42
CA ALA A 53 -6.58 4.71 6.67
C ALA A 53 -6.89 6.22 6.67
N PRO A 54 -6.26 7.02 7.55
CA PRO A 54 -6.46 8.47 7.57
C PRO A 54 -6.17 9.11 6.20
N LEU A 55 -7.07 9.97 5.73
CA LEU A 55 -7.00 10.54 4.38
C LEU A 55 -5.77 11.42 4.18
N GLU A 56 -5.24 11.99 5.25
CA GLU A 56 -4.02 12.78 5.26
C GLU A 56 -2.75 12.00 4.92
N TRP A 57 -2.76 10.66 5.02
CA TRP A 57 -1.62 9.82 4.63
C TRP A 57 -1.42 9.76 3.12
N PHE A 58 -2.43 10.15 2.32
CA PHE A 58 -2.41 10.06 0.86
C PHE A 58 -2.18 11.42 0.17
N LYS A 59 -1.60 12.38 0.88
CA LYS A 59 -1.35 13.75 0.40
C LYS A 59 0.04 13.91 -0.22
#